data_AF-A0A2G1BQX0-F1
#
_entry.id   AF-A0A2G1BQX0-F1
#
_cell.length_a   1.000
_cell.length_b   1.000
_cell.length_c   1.000
_cell.angle_alpha   90.00
_cell.angle_beta   90.00
_cell.angle_gamma   90.00
#
_symmetry.space_group_name_H-M   'P 1'
#
loop_
_entity.id
_entity.type
_entity.pdbx_description
1 polymer ?
#
loop_
_entity_poly.entity_id
_entity_poly.type
_entity_poly.pdbx_seq_one_letter_code
_entity_poly.pdbx_strand_id
1 'polypeptide(L)'
;TTVDGCTSAAGTGTAAPKTTPSAPAVTAVDNCDGTSTLRTPASGTLVWSTGASTASTPVNSGGGYSVSTTVAGCTRAAGTGTARPNTAPSAPVVLVGGHSDRKNTLSTTASGTLLWRTGENKASINVNSAGDYSVT
;
A
#
# COMPACT_ATOMS: atom_id res chain seq x y z
N THR A 1 -51.08 18.39 29.00
CA THR A 1 -51.26 19.83 29.24
C THR A 1 -52.56 20.04 30.00
N THR A 2 -52.72 21.18 30.67
CA THR A 2 -53.96 21.51 31.39
C THR A 2 -54.51 22.82 30.85
N VAL A 3 -55.79 22.81 30.46
CA VAL A 3 -56.56 23.99 30.06
C VAL A 3 -57.92 23.90 30.75
N ASP A 4 -58.35 24.99 31.38
CA ASP A 4 -59.64 25.12 32.09
C ASP A 4 -59.95 23.97 33.06
N GLY A 5 -58.93 23.53 33.81
CA GLY A 5 -59.08 22.46 34.81
C GLY A 5 -59.12 21.03 34.25
N CYS A 6 -59.02 20.86 32.93
CA CYS A 6 -58.92 19.54 32.29
C CYS A 6 -57.45 19.22 31.97
N THR A 7 -56.91 18.15 32.56
CA THR A 7 -55.53 17.69 32.32
C THR A 7 -55.50 16.50 31.36
N SER A 8 -54.68 16.58 30.31
CA SER A 8 -54.48 15.46 29.39
C SER A 8 -53.71 14.30 30.05
N ALA A 9 -53.90 13.10 29.52
CA ALA A 9 -53.00 11.98 29.80
C ALA A 9 -51.54 12.33 29.44
N ALA A 10 -50.60 11.62 30.06
CA ALA A 10 -49.19 11.73 29.73
C ALA A 10 -48.92 11.18 28.32
N GLY A 11 -48.14 11.92 27.52
CA GLY A 11 -47.57 11.39 26.29
C GLY A 11 -46.38 10.49 26.60
N THR A 12 -46.22 9.40 25.86
CA THR A 12 -45.05 8.50 25.96
C THR A 12 -44.33 8.41 24.63
N GLY A 13 -43.00 8.26 24.66
CA GLY A 13 -42.18 7.98 23.49
C GLY A 13 -40.97 7.13 23.89
N THR A 14 -40.46 6.32 22.96
CA THR A 14 -39.29 5.48 23.15
C THR A 14 -38.16 5.99 22.27
N ALA A 15 -37.03 6.38 22.88
CA ALA A 15 -35.82 6.70 22.12
C ALA A 15 -35.00 5.43 21.88
N ALA A 16 -34.49 5.26 20.66
CA ALA A 16 -33.58 4.17 20.30
C ALA A 16 -32.31 4.75 19.62
N PRO A 17 -31.36 5.31 20.40
CA PRO A 17 -30.10 5.82 19.86
C PRO A 17 -29.26 4.69 19.24
N LYS A 18 -28.68 4.92 18.06
CA LYS A 18 -27.70 4.00 17.46
C LYS A 18 -26.32 4.23 18.08
N THR A 19 -25.57 3.15 18.33
CA THR A 19 -24.17 3.22 18.77
C THR A 19 -23.27 3.69 17.62
N THR A 20 -22.32 4.59 17.91
CA THR A 20 -21.30 5.01 16.93
C THR A 20 -20.44 3.81 16.56
N PRO A 21 -20.39 3.41 15.27
CA PRO A 21 -19.63 2.23 14.89
C PRO A 21 -18.11 2.49 14.88
N SER A 22 -17.30 1.45 15.13
CA SER A 22 -15.84 1.54 15.09
C SER A 22 -15.31 2.03 13.73
N ALA A 23 -14.22 2.80 13.76
CA ALA A 23 -13.53 3.28 12.57
C ALA A 23 -13.10 2.11 11.67
N PRO A 24 -13.13 2.28 10.33
CA PRO A 24 -12.68 1.26 9.41
C PRO A 24 -11.17 1.00 9.56
N ALA A 25 -10.75 -0.27 9.46
CA ALA A 25 -9.32 -0.58 9.38
C ALA A 25 -8.77 -0.17 8.01
N VAL A 26 -7.55 0.34 7.97
CA VAL A 26 -6.82 0.65 6.73
C VAL A 26 -5.50 -0.10 6.74
N THR A 27 -5.20 -0.76 5.64
CA THR A 27 -3.91 -1.39 5.38
C THR A 27 -3.32 -0.81 4.11
N ALA A 28 -2.00 -0.69 4.07
CA ALA A 28 -1.26 -0.27 2.89
C ALA A 28 -0.33 -1.42 2.48
N VAL A 29 -0.32 -1.72 1.18
CA VAL A 29 0.68 -2.59 0.56
C VAL A 29 1.56 -1.70 -0.30
N ASP A 30 2.83 -1.57 0.08
CA ASP A 30 3.78 -0.75 -0.64
C ASP A 30 4.41 -1.55 -1.78
N ASN A 31 4.10 -1.18 -3.01
CA ASN A 31 4.57 -1.87 -4.21
C ASN A 31 5.93 -1.29 -4.64
N CYS A 32 6.66 -2.05 -5.48
CA CYS A 32 7.94 -1.61 -6.05
C CYS A 32 7.79 -0.93 -7.43
N ASP A 33 6.58 -0.56 -7.83
CA ASP A 33 6.29 0.11 -9.11
C ASP A 33 6.01 1.62 -8.94
N GLY A 34 6.39 2.18 -7.79
CA GLY A 34 6.10 3.57 -7.43
C GLY A 34 4.68 3.77 -6.88
N THR A 35 3.94 2.70 -6.57
CA THR A 35 2.60 2.79 -5.98
C THR A 35 2.51 2.11 -4.61
N SER A 36 1.47 2.46 -3.85
CA SER A 36 0.96 1.66 -2.75
C SER A 36 -0.52 1.37 -2.98
N THR A 37 -1.00 0.22 -2.52
CA THR A 37 -2.42 -0.14 -2.54
C THR A 37 -3.00 0.01 -1.15
N LEU A 38 -3.91 0.98 -0.97
CA LEU A 38 -4.69 1.13 0.25
C LEU A 38 -5.90 0.21 0.21
N ARG A 39 -6.17 -0.48 1.31
CA ARG A 39 -7.31 -1.41 1.44
C ARG A 39 -8.04 -1.20 2.75
N THR A 40 -9.36 -1.31 2.69
CA THR A 40 -10.22 -1.38 3.86
C THR A 40 -11.22 -2.54 3.72
N PRO A 41 -11.51 -3.30 4.79
CA PRO A 41 -12.58 -4.32 4.78
C PRO A 41 -13.97 -3.69 4.98
N ALA A 42 -14.07 -2.38 5.14
CA ALA A 42 -15.32 -1.70 5.39
C ALA A 42 -16.26 -1.75 4.17
N SER A 43 -17.54 -1.97 4.45
CA SER A 43 -18.64 -1.90 3.47
C SER A 43 -19.40 -0.59 3.58
N GLY A 44 -20.29 -0.31 2.62
CA GLY A 44 -21.11 0.90 2.58
C GLY A 44 -20.57 1.95 1.62
N THR A 45 -20.99 3.20 1.80
CA THR A 45 -20.47 4.32 1.02
C THR A 45 -19.11 4.71 1.58
N LEU A 46 -18.03 4.39 0.85
CA LEU A 46 -16.67 4.74 1.23
C LEU A 46 -16.27 6.10 0.67
N VAL A 47 -15.53 6.88 1.46
CA VAL A 47 -14.92 8.14 1.03
C VAL A 47 -13.50 8.20 1.55
N TRP A 48 -12.53 8.09 0.64
CA TRP A 48 -11.11 8.25 0.93
C TRP A 48 -10.69 9.72 0.89
N SER A 49 -9.60 10.07 1.58
CA SER A 49 -8.96 11.39 1.47
C SER A 49 -8.48 11.71 0.04
N THR A 50 -8.36 10.71 -0.83
CA THR A 50 -8.06 10.86 -2.26
C THR A 50 -9.30 11.19 -3.11
N GLY A 51 -10.50 11.14 -2.53
CA GLY A 51 -11.77 11.23 -3.26
C GLY A 51 -12.26 9.91 -3.85
N ALA A 52 -11.50 8.82 -3.73
CA ALA A 52 -11.95 7.50 -4.16
C ALA A 52 -13.06 6.94 -3.25
N SER A 53 -13.84 6.00 -3.79
CA SER A 53 -14.97 5.36 -3.09
C SER A 53 -14.92 3.82 -3.14
N THR A 54 -13.82 3.24 -3.60
CA THR A 54 -13.61 1.79 -3.70
C THR A 54 -12.93 1.24 -2.44
N ALA A 55 -13.13 -0.04 -2.12
CA ALA A 55 -12.49 -0.68 -0.96
C ALA A 55 -10.96 -0.85 -1.13
N SER A 56 -10.49 -0.78 -2.37
CA SER A 56 -9.08 -0.83 -2.75
C SER A 56 -8.77 0.33 -3.69
N THR A 57 -7.74 1.11 -3.40
CA THR A 57 -7.36 2.27 -4.21
C THR A 57 -5.83 2.38 -4.28
N PRO A 58 -5.24 2.50 -5.49
CA PRO A 58 -3.82 2.77 -5.63
C PRO A 58 -3.49 4.24 -5.34
N VAL A 59 -2.33 4.49 -4.76
CA VAL A 59 -1.75 5.82 -4.54
C VAL A 59 -0.30 5.82 -4.97
N ASN A 60 0.21 6.94 -5.48
CA ASN A 60 1.60 7.07 -5.95
C ASN A 60 2.43 8.04 -5.10
N SER A 61 1.84 8.58 -4.03
CA SER A 61 2.49 9.50 -3.12
C SER A 61 2.57 8.88 -1.73
N GLY A 62 3.71 9.06 -1.07
CA GLY A 62 3.86 8.66 0.33
C GLY A 62 3.06 9.61 1.23
N GLY A 63 2.43 9.07 2.28
CA GLY A 63 1.66 9.90 3.20
C GLY A 63 0.60 9.15 3.99
N GLY A 64 -0.05 9.89 4.88
CA GLY A 64 -1.22 9.42 5.62
C GLY A 64 -2.49 9.55 4.78
N TYR A 65 -3.27 8.46 4.74
CA TYR A 65 -4.55 8.39 4.05
C TYR A 65 -5.65 8.01 5.03
N SER A 66 -6.84 8.55 4.82
CA SER A 66 -8.00 8.24 5.65
C SER A 66 -9.17 7.75 4.81
N VAL A 67 -10.03 6.93 5.41
CA VAL A 67 -11.30 6.51 4.82
C VAL A 67 -12.41 6.60 5.84
N SER A 68 -13.54 7.17 5.42
CA SER A 68 -14.79 7.12 6.16
C SER A 68 -15.79 6.21 5.45
N THR A 69 -16.73 5.64 6.20
CA THR A 69 -17.80 4.83 5.64
C THR A 69 -19.15 5.21 6.23
N THR A 70 -20.19 5.18 5.40
CA THR A 70 -21.58 5.39 5.80
C THR A 70 -22.41 4.14 5.52
N VAL A 71 -23.10 3.63 6.54
CA VAL A 71 -24.01 2.47 6.43
C VAL A 71 -25.35 2.84 7.06
N ALA A 72 -26.44 2.70 6.30
CA ALA A 72 -27.80 3.01 6.75
C ALA A 72 -27.92 4.41 7.41
N GLY A 73 -27.33 5.42 6.77
CA GLY A 73 -27.34 6.82 7.23
C GLY A 73 -26.38 7.15 8.37
N CYS A 74 -25.63 6.18 8.90
CA CYS A 74 -24.68 6.40 9.98
C CYS A 74 -23.24 6.45 9.45
N THR A 75 -22.60 7.60 9.57
CA THR A 75 -21.20 7.80 9.19
C THR A 75 -20.28 7.44 10.35
N ARG A 76 -19.25 6.64 10.07
CA ARG A 76 -18.24 6.23 11.06
C ARG A 76 -17.11 7.26 11.15
N ALA A 77 -16.43 7.29 12.30
CA ALA A 77 -15.15 7.98 12.39
C ALA A 77 -14.17 7.43 11.34
N ALA A 78 -13.29 8.29 10.81
CA ALA A 78 -12.36 7.90 9.77
C ALA A 78 -11.27 6.97 10.32
N GLY A 79 -10.96 5.91 9.56
CA GLY A 79 -9.78 5.09 9.77
C GLY A 79 -8.59 5.68 9.02
N THR A 80 -7.36 5.38 9.46
CA THR A 80 -6.14 5.89 8.83
C THR A 80 -5.13 4.79 8.54
N GLY A 81 -4.36 4.97 7.47
CA GLY A 81 -3.21 4.15 7.11
C GLY A 81 -2.13 4.99 6.45
N THR A 82 -0.90 4.47 6.36
CA THR A 82 0.24 5.20 5.79
C THR A 82 0.76 4.44 4.57
N ALA A 83 0.85 5.12 3.44
CA ALA A 83 1.49 4.59 2.24
C ALA A 83 2.95 5.04 2.19
N ARG A 84 3.82 4.12 1.75
CA ARG A 84 5.23 4.37 1.47
C ARG A 84 5.60 3.67 0.14
N PRO A 85 5.13 4.19 -1.01
CA PRO A 85 5.43 3.58 -2.31
C PRO A 85 6.93 3.40 -2.51
N ASN A 86 7.34 2.22 -2.98
CA ASN A 86 8.74 1.91 -3.27
C ASN A 86 8.99 1.91 -4.77
N THR A 87 10.24 2.10 -5.16
CA THR A 87 10.68 1.95 -6.54
C THR A 87 11.57 0.72 -6.68
N ALA A 88 11.38 -0.03 -7.76
CA ALA A 88 12.24 -1.15 -8.09
C ALA A 88 13.70 -0.68 -8.18
N PRO A 89 14.67 -1.49 -7.71
CA PRO A 89 16.08 -1.24 -7.99
C PRO A 89 16.31 -1.13 -9.49
N SER A 90 17.25 -0.26 -9.89
CA SER A 90 17.69 -0.19 -11.28
C SER A 90 18.23 -1.54 -11.74
N ALA A 91 18.00 -1.86 -13.02
CA ALA A 91 18.56 -3.06 -13.62
C ALA A 91 20.09 -3.08 -13.48
N PRO A 92 20.70 -4.21 -13.09
CA PRO A 92 22.15 -4.33 -13.02
C PRO A 92 22.81 -4.08 -14.39
N VAL A 93 23.92 -3.35 -14.37
CA VAL A 93 24.78 -3.17 -15.55
C VAL A 93 25.97 -4.13 -15.43
N VAL A 94 26.26 -4.87 -16.50
CA VAL A 94 27.45 -5.72 -16.60
C VAL A 94 28.55 -4.96 -17.32
N LEU A 95 29.68 -4.81 -16.65
CA LEU A 95 30.91 -4.23 -17.17
C LEU A 95 31.88 -5.36 -17.50
N VAL A 96 32.48 -5.32 -18.69
CA VAL A 96 33.49 -6.29 -19.11
C VAL A 96 34.86 -5.62 -19.08
N GLY A 97 35.80 -6.19 -18.33
CA GLY A 97 37.16 -5.68 -18.21
C GLY A 97 38.19 -6.79 -18.02
N GLY A 98 39.46 -6.42 -17.90
CA GLY A 98 40.57 -7.34 -17.61
C GLY A 98 40.67 -8.49 -18.61
N HIS A 99 41.22 -8.20 -19.80
CA HIS A 99 41.44 -9.19 -20.85
C HIS A 99 42.89 -9.69 -20.73
N SER A 100 43.08 -10.83 -20.09
CA SER A 100 44.38 -11.49 -20.03
C SER A 100 44.20 -13.00 -20.11
N ASP A 101 45.01 -13.67 -20.94
CA ASP A 101 45.11 -15.12 -21.04
C ASP A 101 43.77 -15.88 -21.07
N ARG A 102 42.86 -15.48 -21.98
CA ARG A 102 41.51 -16.04 -22.15
C ARG A 102 40.58 -15.88 -20.93
N LYS A 103 40.92 -15.02 -19.96
CA LYS A 103 40.04 -14.64 -18.86
C LYS A 103 39.50 -13.24 -19.10
N ASN A 104 38.20 -13.08 -18.87
CA ASN A 104 37.53 -11.80 -18.75
C ASN A 104 37.07 -11.64 -17.30
N THR A 105 37.09 -10.40 -16.82
CA THR A 105 36.51 -10.02 -15.53
C THR A 105 35.18 -9.32 -15.80
N LEU A 106 34.10 -9.89 -15.27
CA LEU A 106 32.77 -9.29 -15.33
C LEU A 106 32.48 -8.64 -13.98
N SER A 107 32.05 -7.40 -13.98
CA SER A 107 31.69 -6.69 -12.75
C SER A 107 30.35 -5.98 -12.89
N THR A 108 29.72 -5.70 -11.76
CA THR A 108 28.50 -4.90 -11.68
C THR A 108 28.58 -3.90 -10.54
N THR A 109 27.90 -2.78 -10.69
CA THR A 109 27.70 -1.78 -9.61
C THR A 109 26.40 -2.01 -8.85
N ALA A 110 25.61 -3.02 -9.23
CA ALA A 110 24.39 -3.40 -8.52
C ALA A 110 24.70 -3.84 -7.08
N SER A 111 23.80 -3.52 -6.17
CA SER A 111 23.86 -3.88 -4.75
C SER A 111 22.72 -4.82 -4.39
N GLY A 112 22.85 -5.50 -3.25
CA GLY A 112 21.87 -6.49 -2.78
C GLY A 112 22.35 -7.92 -3.00
N THR A 113 21.39 -8.84 -3.14
CA THR A 113 21.70 -10.25 -3.43
C THR A 113 21.95 -10.38 -4.92
N LEU A 114 23.17 -10.81 -5.29
CA LEU A 114 23.56 -10.98 -6.68
C LEU A 114 23.54 -12.46 -7.06
N LEU A 115 23.08 -12.77 -8.26
CA LEU A 115 23.19 -14.10 -8.87
C LEU A 115 23.53 -13.97 -10.35
N TRP A 116 24.75 -14.38 -10.70
CA TRP A 116 25.17 -14.51 -12.09
C TRP A 116 24.61 -15.80 -12.71
N ARG A 117 24.42 -15.81 -14.02
CA ARG A 117 24.08 -17.06 -14.76
C ARG A 117 25.10 -18.19 -14.58
N THR A 118 26.32 -17.87 -14.16
CA THR A 118 27.36 -18.85 -13.81
C THR A 118 27.13 -19.51 -12.45
N GLY A 119 26.17 -19.03 -11.65
CA GLY A 119 25.92 -19.47 -10.27
C GLY A 119 26.70 -18.70 -9.21
N GLU A 120 27.55 -17.75 -9.60
CA GLU A 120 28.30 -16.92 -8.66
C GLU A 120 27.47 -15.76 -8.10
N ASN A 121 27.85 -15.25 -6.92
CA ASN A 121 27.10 -14.21 -6.17
C ASN A 121 27.96 -13.01 -5.74
N LYS A 122 29.11 -12.80 -6.40
CA LYS A 122 30.05 -11.71 -6.12
C LYS A 122 29.82 -10.54 -7.08
N ALA A 123 30.17 -9.33 -6.65
CA ALA A 123 30.11 -8.13 -7.51
C ALA A 123 31.10 -8.16 -8.69
N SER A 124 32.10 -9.04 -8.63
CA SER A 124 33.08 -9.30 -9.68
C SER A 124 33.34 -10.79 -9.79
N ILE A 125 33.34 -11.32 -11.01
CA ILE A 125 33.59 -12.73 -11.33
C ILE A 125 34.57 -12.85 -12.50
N ASN A 126 35.24 -13.99 -12.59
CA ASN A 126 36.12 -14.29 -13.72
C ASN A 126 35.51 -15.38 -14.59
N VAL A 127 35.48 -15.13 -15.90
CA VAL A 127 34.96 -16.07 -16.89
C VAL A 127 36.01 -16.37 -17.93
N ASN A 128 36.00 -17.58 -18.47
CA ASN A 128 36.99 -18.07 -19.43
C ASN A 128 36.38 -18.47 -20.79
N SER A 129 35.08 -18.26 -20.95
CA SER A 129 34.31 -18.67 -22.11
C SER A 129 33.58 -17.48 -22.72
N ALA A 130 33.53 -17.41 -24.04
CA ALA A 130 32.70 -16.42 -24.73
C ALA A 130 31.22 -16.76 -24.53
N GLY A 131 30.38 -15.74 -24.43
CA GLY A 131 28.94 -15.89 -24.25
C GLY A 131 28.32 -14.66 -23.61
N ASP A 132 26.98 -14.65 -23.55
CA ASP A 132 26.22 -13.60 -22.89
C ASP A 132 26.11 -13.90 -21.39
N TYR A 133 26.52 -12.92 -20.58
CA TYR A 133 26.45 -13.02 -19.12
C TYR A 133 25.44 -12.01 -18.60
N SER A 134 24.61 -12.44 -17.66
CA SER A 134 23.69 -11.57 -16.93
C SER A 134 23.79 -11.82 -15.43
N VAL A 135 23.44 -10.80 -14.65
CA VAL A 135 23.34 -10.82 -13.20
C VAL A 135 21.96 -10.28 -12.80
N THR A 136 21.39 -10.82 -11.72
CA THR A 136 20.14 -10.34 -11.10
C THR A 136 20.37 -10.12 -9.62
#